data_AF-A0A1H1VKD9-F1
#
_entry.id   AF-A0A1H1VKD9-F1
#
_cell.length_a   1.000
_cell.length_b   1.000
_cell.length_c   1.000
_cell.angle_alpha   90.00
_cell.angle_beta   90.00
_cell.angle_gamma   90.00
#
_symmetry.space_group_name_H-M   'P 1'
#
loop_
_entity.id
_entity.type
_entity.pdbx_description
1 polymer ?
#
loop_
_entity_poly.entity_id
_entity_poly.type
_entity_poly.pdbx_seq_one_letter_code
_entity_poly.pdbx_strand_id
1 'polypeptide(L)'
;MKFSLSWIVGFGSECQGGRAKEPLWSDIELRLREVCGTSGSVTLEAVNFNGFELLSLQVIADDGKYAMTLGEDNGEDYIVRSYIGGENSGQTVCILGDAVDASGVCTDFEIVVDIFRRFFEGGQVSFNLMA
;
A
#
# COMPACT_ATOMS: atom_id res chain seq x y z
N MET A 1 1.67 -0.03 18.47
CA MET A 1 0.83 0.59 17.43
C MET A 1 -0.51 -0.09 17.42
N LYS A 2 -1.59 0.63 17.07
CA LYS A 2 -2.88 0.02 16.74
C LYS A 2 -3.02 0.00 15.23
N PHE A 3 -3.51 -1.10 14.68
CA PHE A 3 -3.60 -1.29 13.24
C PHE A 3 -5.06 -1.35 12.77
N SER A 4 -5.30 -0.79 11.59
CA SER A 4 -6.57 -0.87 10.87
C SER A 4 -6.28 -1.28 9.43
N LEU A 5 -6.92 -2.35 8.97
CA LEU A 5 -6.83 -2.82 7.60
C LEU A 5 -8.12 -2.46 6.87
N SER A 6 -8.01 -1.94 5.66
CA SER A 6 -9.12 -1.82 4.73
C SER A 6 -8.71 -2.33 3.34
N TRP A 7 -9.67 -2.87 2.60
CA TRP A 7 -9.41 -3.40 1.28
C TRP A 7 -10.61 -3.29 0.36
N ILE A 8 -10.33 -3.30 -0.95
CA ILE A 8 -11.26 -3.42 -2.05
C ILE A 8 -10.65 -4.41 -3.05
N VAL A 9 -11.40 -5.42 -3.47
CA VAL A 9 -11.05 -6.42 -4.46
C VAL A 9 -11.99 -6.26 -5.66
N GLY A 10 -11.42 -6.16 -6.86
CA GLY A 10 -12.12 -5.91 -8.11
C GLY A 10 -12.53 -4.45 -8.32
N PHE A 11 -13.30 -4.21 -9.38
CA PHE A 11 -13.79 -2.89 -9.78
C PHE A 11 -15.27 -2.96 -10.21
N GLY A 12 -15.98 -1.83 -10.16
CA GLY A 12 -17.37 -1.74 -10.61
C GLY A 12 -18.38 -2.36 -9.65
N SER A 13 -19.48 -2.92 -10.19
CA SER A 13 -20.60 -3.46 -9.40
C SER A 13 -20.30 -4.76 -8.66
N GLU A 14 -19.23 -5.45 -9.04
CA GLU A 14 -18.82 -6.73 -8.45
C GLU A 14 -17.71 -6.57 -7.39
N CYS A 15 -17.34 -5.33 -7.06
CA CYS A 15 -16.28 -5.10 -6.09
C CYS A 15 -16.69 -5.56 -4.68
N GLN A 16 -15.74 -6.16 -3.98
CA GLN A 16 -15.91 -6.60 -2.60
C GLN A 16 -14.89 -5.88 -1.73
N GLY A 17 -15.31 -5.38 -0.58
CA GLY A 17 -14.40 -4.67 0.30
C GLY A 17 -14.74 -4.92 1.76
N GLY A 18 -13.83 -4.51 2.62
CA GLY A 18 -13.99 -4.72 4.04
C GLY A 18 -13.01 -3.91 4.87
N ARG A 19 -13.19 -4.00 6.18
CA ARG A 19 -12.33 -3.37 7.18
C ARG A 19 -12.14 -4.33 8.34
N ALA A 20 -10.94 -4.36 8.91
CA ALA A 20 -10.61 -5.11 10.11
C ALA A 20 -9.80 -4.24 11.06
N LYS A 21 -10.11 -4.33 12.36
CA LYS A 21 -9.32 -3.68 13.42
C LYS A 21 -8.38 -4.72 14.02
N GLU A 22 -7.16 -4.30 14.34
CA GLU A 22 -6.12 -5.17 14.90
C GLU A 22 -5.95 -6.47 14.09
N PRO A 23 -5.72 -6.38 12.76
CA PRO A 23 -5.54 -7.55 11.91
C PRO A 23 -4.30 -8.35 12.33
N LEU A 24 -4.35 -9.66 12.15
CA LEU A 24 -3.15 -10.50 12.16
C LEU A 24 -2.39 -10.33 10.84
N TRP A 25 -1.08 -10.63 10.84
CA TRP A 25 -0.30 -10.66 9.61
C TRP A 25 -0.93 -11.55 8.53
N SER A 26 -1.50 -12.71 8.92
CA SER A 26 -2.19 -13.61 8.00
C SER A 26 -3.40 -12.97 7.32
N ASP A 27 -4.10 -12.05 8.01
CA ASP A 27 -5.24 -11.34 7.42
C ASP A 27 -4.76 -10.34 6.37
N ILE A 28 -3.66 -9.62 6.67
CA ILE A 28 -3.03 -8.66 5.74
C ILE A 28 -2.54 -9.40 4.50
N GLU A 29 -1.75 -10.47 4.68
CA GLU A 29 -1.18 -11.25 3.58
C GLU A 29 -2.26 -11.87 2.70
N LEU A 30 -3.37 -12.35 3.29
CA LEU A 30 -4.52 -12.85 2.53
C LEU A 30 -5.09 -11.76 1.60
N ARG A 31 -5.33 -10.55 2.12
CA ARG A 31 -5.88 -9.45 1.31
C ARG A 31 -4.91 -8.95 0.25
N LEU A 32 -3.62 -8.92 0.54
CA LEU A 32 -2.59 -8.62 -0.46
C LEU A 32 -2.64 -9.63 -1.61
N ARG A 33 -2.72 -10.94 -1.32
CA ARG A 33 -2.82 -11.98 -2.36
C ARG A 33 -4.09 -11.83 -3.21
N GLU A 34 -5.23 -11.55 -2.59
CA GLU A 34 -6.50 -11.35 -3.31
C GLU A 34 -6.43 -10.13 -4.24
N VAL A 35 -6.00 -8.98 -3.72
CA VAL A 35 -5.95 -7.71 -4.48
C VAL A 35 -4.87 -7.74 -5.55
N CYS A 36 -3.64 -8.15 -5.22
CA CYS A 36 -2.52 -8.18 -6.18
C CYS A 36 -2.67 -9.29 -7.24
N GLY A 37 -3.48 -10.32 -6.97
CA GLY A 37 -3.83 -11.36 -7.93
C GLY A 37 -5.02 -11.01 -8.83
N THR A 38 -5.74 -9.92 -8.53
CA THR A 38 -6.85 -9.41 -9.34
C THR A 38 -6.64 -7.92 -9.62
N SER A 39 -7.39 -7.07 -8.93
CA SER A 39 -7.23 -5.63 -8.91
C SER A 39 -7.89 -5.05 -7.66
N GLY A 40 -7.59 -3.81 -7.34
CA GLY A 40 -8.19 -3.10 -6.20
C GLY A 40 -7.14 -2.48 -5.29
N SER A 41 -7.41 -2.40 -4.00
CA SER A 41 -6.51 -1.78 -3.04
C SER A 41 -6.50 -2.45 -1.67
N VAL A 42 -5.35 -2.35 -1.00
CA VAL A 42 -5.20 -2.65 0.43
C VAL A 42 -4.55 -1.46 1.10
N THR A 43 -5.11 -1.01 2.22
CA THR A 43 -4.53 0.02 3.07
C THR A 43 -4.38 -0.50 4.49
N LEU A 44 -3.17 -0.42 5.02
CA LEU A 44 -2.83 -0.71 6.41
C LEU A 44 -2.46 0.60 7.11
N GLU A 45 -3.30 1.01 8.04
CA GLU A 45 -3.10 2.21 8.85
C GLU A 45 -2.53 1.81 10.21
N ALA A 46 -1.58 2.60 10.72
CA ALA A 46 -1.02 2.47 12.05
C ALA A 46 -1.14 3.79 12.81
N VAL A 47 -1.70 3.73 14.01
CA VAL A 47 -1.73 4.87 14.94
C VAL A 47 -0.80 4.60 16.10
N ASN A 48 0.12 5.54 16.36
CA ASN A 48 1.02 5.46 17.50
C ASN A 48 0.37 6.06 18.76
N PHE A 49 0.60 5.45 19.94
CA PHE A 49 -0.14 5.75 21.17
C PHE A 49 0.12 7.16 21.74
N ASN A 50 1.13 7.87 21.26
CA ASN A 50 1.39 9.26 21.63
C ASN A 50 0.59 10.27 20.78
N GLY A 51 -0.25 9.81 19.84
CA GLY A 51 -1.34 10.58 19.25
C GLY A 51 -1.02 11.47 18.06
N PHE A 52 0.25 11.64 17.70
CA PHE A 52 0.66 12.58 16.64
C PHE A 52 1.11 11.93 15.33
N GLU A 53 1.29 10.60 15.31
CA GLU A 53 1.76 9.90 14.11
C GLU A 53 0.67 8.94 13.59
N LEU A 54 0.10 9.30 12.44
CA LEU A 54 -0.71 8.42 11.61
C LEU A 54 0.12 8.00 10.40
N LEU A 55 0.33 6.69 10.27
CA LEU A 55 0.99 6.10 9.12
C LEU A 55 -0.05 5.35 8.28
N SER A 56 -0.04 5.52 6.97
CA SER A 56 -0.96 4.87 6.04
C SER A 56 -0.18 4.28 4.87
N LEU A 57 -0.02 2.95 4.87
CA LEU A 57 0.60 2.22 3.77
C LEU A 57 -0.48 1.66 2.86
N GLN A 58 -0.47 2.03 1.58
CA GLN A 58 -1.42 1.58 0.58
C GLN A 58 -0.71 0.89 -0.59
N VAL A 59 -1.35 -0.14 -1.13
CA VAL A 59 -1.11 -0.65 -2.47
C VAL A 59 -2.39 -0.54 -3.29
N ILE A 60 -2.27 -0.08 -4.53
CA ILE A 60 -3.29 -0.15 -5.57
C ILE A 60 -2.76 -1.11 -6.64
N ALA A 61 -3.52 -2.14 -6.95
CA ALA A 61 -3.14 -3.18 -7.90
C ALA A 61 -4.04 -3.18 -9.13
N ASP A 62 -3.43 -3.33 -10.29
CA ASP A 62 -4.11 -3.53 -11.57
C ASP A 62 -3.21 -4.28 -12.55
N ASP A 63 -3.68 -5.39 -13.11
CA ASP A 63 -2.97 -6.15 -14.16
C ASP A 63 -1.48 -6.42 -13.83
N GLY A 64 -1.22 -6.93 -12.63
CA GLY A 64 0.12 -7.26 -12.14
C GLY A 64 1.03 -6.06 -11.84
N LYS A 65 0.47 -4.85 -11.80
CA LYS A 65 1.18 -3.60 -11.51
C LYS A 65 0.69 -3.02 -10.20
N TYR A 66 1.61 -2.54 -9.39
CA TYR A 66 1.36 -2.14 -8.01
C TYR A 66 1.90 -0.73 -7.78
N ALA A 67 1.00 0.23 -7.58
CA ALA A 67 1.36 1.55 -7.06
C ALA A 67 1.30 1.49 -5.53
N MET A 68 2.39 1.90 -4.86
CA MET A 68 2.45 1.91 -3.40
C MET A 68 2.76 3.30 -2.87
N THR A 69 2.04 3.70 -1.84
CA THR A 69 2.22 4.97 -1.15
C THR A 69 2.28 4.76 0.36
N LEU A 70 3.15 5.52 1.03
CA LEU A 70 3.22 5.61 2.48
C LEU A 70 2.98 7.06 2.87
N GLY A 71 1.81 7.31 3.46
CA GLY A 71 1.46 8.58 4.06
C GLY A 71 1.87 8.64 5.52
N GLU A 72 2.43 9.77 5.93
CA GLU A 72 2.89 10.05 7.29
C GLU A 72 2.36 11.42 7.72
N ASP A 73 1.42 11.44 8.65
CA ASP A 73 1.00 12.64 9.36
C ASP A 73 1.80 12.72 10.65
N ASN A 74 2.64 13.75 10.80
CA ASN A 74 3.43 13.99 12.01
C ASN A 74 2.84 15.10 12.91
N GLY A 75 1.64 15.60 12.58
CA GLY A 75 0.96 16.70 13.26
C GLY A 75 1.37 18.10 12.79
N GLU A 76 2.40 18.24 11.95
CA GLU A 76 2.80 19.49 11.31
C GLU A 76 2.54 19.48 9.80
N ASP A 77 2.83 18.36 9.12
CA ASP A 77 2.64 18.17 7.69
C ASP A 77 2.24 16.71 7.37
N TYR A 78 1.71 16.50 6.17
CA TYR A 78 1.40 15.18 5.63
C TYR A 78 2.35 14.84 4.50
N ILE A 79 3.30 13.95 4.78
CA ILE A 79 4.33 13.52 3.84
C ILE A 79 3.85 12.25 3.14
N VAL A 80 3.95 12.22 1.81
CA VAL A 80 3.67 11.02 1.00
C VAL A 80 4.94 10.55 0.32
N ARG A 81 5.32 9.30 0.58
CA ARG A 81 6.40 8.60 -0.11
C ARG A 81 5.82 7.58 -1.07
N SER A 82 6.42 7.46 -2.25
CA SER A 82 6.04 6.48 -3.27
C SER A 82 7.13 5.44 -3.46
N TYR A 83 6.77 4.25 -3.93
CA TYR A 83 7.78 3.26 -4.35
C TYR A 83 8.73 3.84 -5.41
N ILE A 84 10.01 3.46 -5.37
CA ILE A 84 11.05 3.99 -6.29
C ILE A 84 11.88 2.91 -7.00
N GLY A 85 11.40 1.66 -7.03
CA GLY A 85 12.13 0.54 -7.66
C GLY A 85 11.64 0.17 -9.06
N GLY A 86 10.74 0.93 -9.66
CA GLY A 86 10.24 0.69 -11.00
C GLY A 86 11.25 1.08 -12.08
N GLU A 87 11.04 0.56 -13.29
CA GLU A 87 11.87 0.85 -14.46
C GLU A 87 11.18 1.88 -15.39
N ASN A 88 11.87 2.33 -16.44
CA ASN A 88 11.28 3.14 -17.52
C ASN A 88 10.71 4.51 -17.09
N SER A 89 11.45 5.23 -16.24
CA SER A 89 11.10 6.60 -15.82
C SER A 89 10.69 7.50 -16.99
N GLY A 90 9.65 8.31 -16.81
CA GLY A 90 9.09 9.18 -17.83
C GLY A 90 8.03 8.51 -18.72
N GLN A 91 7.81 7.20 -18.59
CA GLN A 91 6.65 6.53 -19.15
C GLN A 91 5.52 6.48 -18.13
N THR A 92 4.28 6.61 -18.62
CA THR A 92 3.08 6.52 -17.79
C THR A 92 2.41 5.18 -17.96
N VAL A 93 2.02 4.58 -16.84
CA VAL A 93 1.21 3.37 -16.75
C VAL A 93 -0.16 3.73 -16.19
N CYS A 94 -1.22 3.15 -16.75
CA CYS A 94 -2.55 3.25 -16.18
C CYS A 94 -2.73 2.18 -15.09
N ILE A 95 -3.14 2.59 -13.88
CA ILE A 95 -3.52 1.69 -12.77
C ILE A 95 -4.90 2.13 -12.29
N LEU A 96 -5.93 1.30 -12.53
CA LEU A 96 -7.33 1.61 -12.20
C LEU A 96 -7.85 2.96 -12.73
N GLY A 97 -7.30 3.43 -13.86
CA GLY A 97 -7.66 4.71 -14.47
C GLY A 97 -6.73 5.87 -14.10
N ASP A 98 -5.85 5.69 -13.10
CA ASP A 98 -4.88 6.69 -12.70
C ASP A 98 -3.59 6.58 -13.51
N ALA A 99 -3.04 7.73 -13.88
CA ALA A 99 -1.76 7.86 -14.57
C ALA A 99 -0.62 7.85 -13.55
N VAL A 100 0.18 6.78 -13.54
CA VAL A 100 1.31 6.59 -12.62
C VAL A 100 2.61 6.55 -13.42
N ASP A 101 3.67 7.22 -12.97
CA ASP A 101 4.99 7.09 -13.59
C ASP A 101 5.53 5.66 -13.39
N ALA A 102 6.02 5.04 -14.46
CA ALA A 102 6.48 3.66 -14.45
C ALA A 102 7.60 3.40 -13.44
N SER A 103 8.43 4.41 -13.12
CA SER A 103 9.46 4.29 -12.09
C SER A 103 8.91 4.12 -10.67
N GLY A 104 7.64 4.48 -10.46
CA GLY A 104 6.92 4.28 -9.21
C GLY A 104 6.09 2.99 -9.15
N VAL A 105 6.14 2.16 -10.19
CA VAL A 105 5.32 0.95 -10.31
C VAL A 105 6.16 -0.29 -9.97
N CYS A 106 5.69 -1.05 -8.98
CA CYS A 106 6.23 -2.38 -8.68
C CYS A 106 5.49 -3.45 -9.50
N THR A 107 6.20 -4.48 -9.95
CA THR A 107 5.64 -5.64 -10.66
C THR A 107 5.94 -6.96 -9.94
N ASP A 108 6.62 -6.91 -8.79
CA ASP A 108 6.96 -8.06 -7.97
C ASP A 108 6.10 -8.08 -6.71
N PHE A 109 5.23 -9.08 -6.61
CA PHE A 109 4.35 -9.27 -5.45
C PHE A 109 5.13 -9.49 -4.15
N GLU A 110 6.29 -10.15 -4.18
CA GLU A 110 7.07 -10.42 -2.97
C GLU A 110 7.64 -9.13 -2.38
N ILE A 111 7.92 -8.12 -3.22
CA ILE A 111 8.31 -6.77 -2.76
C ILE A 111 7.13 -6.09 -2.02
N VAL A 112 5.90 -6.23 -2.53
CA VAL A 112 4.70 -5.70 -1.85
C VAL A 112 4.56 -6.34 -0.47
N VAL A 113 4.68 -7.66 -0.39
CA VAL A 113 4.59 -8.40 0.87
C VAL A 113 5.71 -7.99 1.85
N ASP A 114 6.96 -7.85 1.39
CA ASP A 114 8.09 -7.42 2.22
C ASP A 114 7.87 -6.00 2.79
N ILE A 115 7.41 -5.06 1.97
CA ILE A 115 7.11 -3.68 2.43
C ILE A 115 6.02 -3.68 3.49
N PHE A 116 4.91 -4.37 3.26
CA PHE A 116 3.82 -4.49 4.24
C PHE A 116 4.28 -5.19 5.53
N ARG A 117 5.13 -6.22 5.42
CA ARG A 117 5.67 -6.94 6.57
C ARG A 117 6.54 -6.04 7.44
N ARG A 118 7.49 -5.32 6.82
CA ARG A 118 8.36 -4.37 7.53
C ARG A 118 7.57 -3.27 8.22
N PHE A 119 6.53 -2.77 7.56
CA PHE A 119 5.63 -1.79 8.16
C PHE A 119 4.86 -2.37 9.36
N PHE A 120 4.29 -3.57 9.22
CA PHE A 120 3.54 -4.23 10.29
C PHE A 120 4.39 -4.57 11.52
N GLU A 121 5.59 -5.12 11.30
CA GLU A 121 6.50 -5.57 12.38
C GLU A 121 7.28 -4.42 13.01
N GLY A 122 7.74 -3.46 12.19
CA GLY A 122 8.70 -2.43 12.60
C GLY A 122 8.18 -0.99 12.59
N GLY A 123 6.98 -0.75 12.06
CA GLY A 123 6.38 0.59 11.99
C GLY A 123 7.10 1.55 11.03
N GLN A 124 7.93 1.03 10.12
CA GLN A 124 8.76 1.85 9.24
C GLN A 124 9.03 1.16 7.90
N VAL A 125 9.15 1.97 6.84
CA VAL A 125 9.62 1.52 5.52
C VAL A 125 10.84 2.34 5.12
N SER A 126 11.86 1.67 4.58
CA SER A 126 13.14 2.27 4.21
C SER A 126 12.98 3.32 3.09
N PHE A 127 13.70 4.43 3.21
CA PHE A 127 13.83 5.45 2.16
C PHE A 127 14.41 4.92 0.84
N ASN A 128 15.13 3.79 0.89
CA ASN A 128 15.65 3.15 -0.33
C ASN A 128 14.55 2.38 -1.11
N LEU A 129 13.40 2.14 -0.48
CA LEU A 129 12.25 1.47 -1.11
C LEU A 129 11.13 2.48 -1.43
N MET A 130 10.96 3.50 -0.59
CA MET A 130 9.92 4.51 -0.75
C MET A 130 10.45 5.91 -0.43
N ALA A 131 10.31 6.86 -1.36
CA ALA A 131 10.77 8.25 -1.24
C ALA A 131 9.74 9.27 -1.73
#